data_AF-A0A438MC09-F1
#
_entry.id   AF-A0A438MC09-F1
#
_cell.length_a   1.000
_cell.length_b   1.000
_cell.length_c   1.000
_cell.angle_alpha   90.00
_cell.angle_beta   90.00
_cell.angle_gamma   90.00
#
_symmetry.space_group_name_H-M   'P 1'
#
loop_
_entity.id
_entity.type
_entity.pdbx_description
1 polymer ?
#
loop_
_entity_poly.entity_id
_entity_poly.type
_entity_poly.pdbx_seq_one_letter_code
_entity_poly.pdbx_strand_id
1 'polypeptide(L)'
;MPDLPFDDEHAPLYSLGQVAEMLQVQQAYLRRLDRHDVISPSRSSGGQRRYSRRDIMTVQHVTRMAEEGMTLIAIRRILELERELAALRQELREARARLGESE
;
A
#
# COMPACT_ATOMS: atom_id res chain seq x y z
N MET A 1 2.24 25.23 12.64
CA MET A 1 0.97 25.01 11.92
C MET A 1 0.52 23.59 12.23
N PRO A 2 -0.79 23.29 12.35
CA PRO A 2 -1.19 21.89 12.42
C PRO A 2 -0.77 21.17 11.14
N ASP A 3 -0.31 19.93 11.25
CA ASP A 3 -0.03 19.07 10.09
C ASP A 3 -1.31 18.98 9.25
N LEU A 4 -1.19 19.27 7.97
CA LEU A 4 -2.33 19.22 7.07
C LEU A 4 -2.52 17.77 6.62
N PRO A 5 -3.75 17.33 6.29
CA PRO A 5 -4.00 15.94 5.92
C PRO A 5 -3.14 15.44 4.74
N PHE A 6 -2.65 16.34 3.88
CA PHE A 6 -1.77 16.00 2.76
C PHE A 6 -0.33 15.70 3.16
N ASP A 7 0.09 16.02 4.38
CA ASP A 7 1.41 15.69 4.91
C ASP A 7 1.48 14.24 5.39
N ASP A 8 0.33 13.63 5.74
CA ASP A 8 0.22 12.21 6.06
C ASP A 8 0.17 11.35 4.78
N GLU A 9 1.06 10.37 4.65
CA GLU A 9 1.08 9.45 3.52
C GLU A 9 -0.07 8.44 3.51
N HIS A 10 -0.70 8.23 4.67
CA HIS A 10 -1.80 7.30 4.91
C HIS A 10 -3.18 7.95 4.79
N ALA A 11 -3.25 9.28 4.72
CA ALA A 11 -4.51 9.99 4.58
C ALA A 11 -5.22 9.60 3.26
N PRO A 12 -6.51 9.20 3.30
CA PRO A 12 -7.22 8.67 2.15
C PRO A 12 -7.79 9.79 1.25
N LEU A 13 -6.90 10.52 0.59
CA LEU A 13 -7.22 11.77 -0.10
C LEU A 13 -7.69 11.58 -1.55
N TYR A 14 -7.27 10.51 -2.22
CA TYR A 14 -7.47 10.36 -3.66
C TYR A 14 -8.66 9.46 -3.97
N SER A 15 -9.51 9.88 -4.92
CA SER A 15 -10.61 9.03 -5.42
C SER A 15 -10.10 7.98 -6.41
N LEU A 16 -10.90 6.93 -6.63
CA LEU A 16 -10.63 5.89 -7.62
C LEU A 16 -10.31 6.44 -9.02
N GLY A 17 -11.06 7.45 -9.48
CA GLY A 17 -10.86 8.06 -10.80
C GLY A 17 -9.52 8.77 -10.90
N GLN A 18 -9.17 9.57 -9.87
CA GLN A 18 -7.88 10.27 -9.82
C GLN A 18 -6.70 9.30 -9.81
N VAL A 19 -6.78 8.20 -9.04
CA VAL A 19 -5.71 7.18 -9.02
C VAL A 19 -5.58 6.46 -10.36
N ALA A 20 -6.70 6.14 -11.01
CA ALA A 20 -6.69 5.53 -12.33
C ALA A 20 -5.99 6.42 -13.37
N GLU A 21 -6.28 7.73 -13.35
CA GLU A 21 -5.65 8.72 -14.22
C GLU A 21 -4.15 8.89 -13.90
N MET A 22 -3.81 9.10 -12.62
CA MET A 22 -2.41 9.28 -12.18
C MET A 22 -1.50 8.10 -12.56
N LEU A 23 -2.03 6.89 -12.53
CA LEU A 23 -1.28 5.67 -12.82
C LEU A 23 -1.48 5.17 -14.25
N GLN A 24 -2.28 5.87 -15.06
CA GLN A 24 -2.66 5.47 -16.42
C GLN A 24 -3.22 4.03 -16.49
N VAL A 25 -3.96 3.61 -15.46
CA VAL A 25 -4.61 2.29 -15.39
C VAL A 25 -6.12 2.42 -15.46
N GLN A 26 -6.80 1.34 -15.84
CA GLN A 26 -8.26 1.32 -15.85
C GLN A 26 -8.83 1.27 -14.42
N GLN A 27 -9.93 1.98 -14.15
CA GLN A 27 -10.63 1.87 -12.86
C GLN A 27 -11.06 0.43 -12.55
N ALA A 28 -11.42 -0.36 -13.57
CA ALA A 28 -11.77 -1.77 -13.41
C ALA A 28 -10.60 -2.60 -12.86
N TYR A 29 -9.36 -2.26 -13.22
CA TYR A 29 -8.15 -2.89 -12.70
C TYR A 29 -7.98 -2.60 -11.20
N LEU A 30 -8.10 -1.34 -10.78
CA LEU A 30 -8.04 -0.96 -9.36
C LEU A 30 -9.13 -1.65 -8.52
N ARG A 31 -10.35 -1.77 -9.05
CA ARG A 31 -11.43 -2.53 -8.39
C ARG A 31 -11.11 -4.02 -8.29
N ARG A 32 -10.40 -4.58 -9.28
CA ARG A 32 -9.95 -5.97 -9.27
C ARG A 32 -8.87 -6.19 -8.21
N LEU A 33 -7.91 -5.28 -8.07
CA LEU A 33 -6.91 -5.34 -7.00
C LEU A 33 -7.56 -5.33 -5.60
N ASP A 34 -8.55 -4.45 -5.37
CA ASP A 34 -9.34 -4.42 -4.13
C ASP A 34 -10.10 -5.73 -3.89
N ARG A 35 -10.78 -6.27 -4.91
CA ARG A 35 -11.55 -7.52 -4.78
C ARG A 35 -10.69 -8.74 -4.43
N HIS A 36 -9.42 -8.75 -4.86
CA HIS A 36 -8.50 -9.85 -4.60
C HIS A 36 -7.62 -9.62 -3.36
N ASP A 37 -7.94 -8.61 -2.56
CA ASP A 37 -7.20 -8.20 -1.35
C ASP A 37 -5.71 -7.93 -1.60
N VAL A 38 -5.39 -7.48 -2.82
CA VAL A 38 -4.01 -7.07 -3.18
C VAL A 38 -3.72 -5.68 -2.60
N ILE A 39 -4.74 -4.82 -2.60
CA ILE A 39 -4.76 -3.52 -1.92
C ILE A 39 -6.10 -3.39 -1.20
N SER A 40 -6.16 -2.66 -0.09
CA SER A 40 -7.41 -2.48 0.67
C SER A 40 -7.60 -1.00 1.02
N PRO A 41 -8.02 -0.16 0.05
CA PRO A 41 -8.20 1.27 0.26
C PRO A 41 -9.34 1.55 1.24
N SER A 42 -9.24 2.69 1.93
CA SER A 42 -10.33 3.18 2.78
C SER A 42 -11.60 3.48 1.97
N ARG A 43 -12.73 3.61 2.66
CA ARG A 43 -14.01 4.00 2.05
C ARG A 43 -14.50 5.31 2.67
N SER A 44 -15.01 6.20 1.82
CA SER A 44 -15.76 7.38 2.25
C SER A 44 -17.12 6.99 2.84
N SER A 45 -17.82 7.93 3.48
CA SER A 45 -19.18 7.74 4.01
C SER A 45 -20.17 7.25 2.94
N GLY A 46 -20.02 7.69 1.69
CA GLY A 46 -20.81 7.22 0.54
C GLY A 46 -20.32 5.89 -0.07
N GLY A 47 -19.43 5.15 0.60
CA GLY A 47 -18.93 3.84 0.15
C GLY A 47 -17.88 3.87 -0.97
N GLN A 48 -17.53 5.06 -1.48
CA GLN A 48 -16.53 5.20 -2.54
C GLN A 48 -15.12 4.96 -2.01
N ARG A 49 -14.31 4.24 -2.81
CA ARG A 49 -12.89 3.95 -2.50
C ARG A 49 -12.07 5.24 -2.44
N ARG A 50 -11.25 5.33 -1.40
CA ARG A 50 -10.34 6.43 -1.13
C ARG A 50 -8.95 5.87 -0.88
N TYR A 51 -7.99 6.38 -1.63
CA TYR A 51 -6.62 5.92 -1.66
C TYR A 51 -5.72 6.95 -1.00
N SER A 52 -4.76 6.46 -0.26
CA SER A 52 -3.66 7.23 0.30
C SER A 52 -2.47 7.29 -0.66
N ARG A 53 -1.45 8.12 -0.36
CA ARG A 53 -0.21 8.13 -1.15
C ARG A 53 0.48 6.77 -1.07
N ARG A 54 0.45 6.13 0.09
CA ARG A 54 1.00 4.78 0.27
C ARG A 54 0.28 3.74 -0.59
N ASP A 55 -1.06 3.79 -0.65
CA ASP A 55 -1.83 2.88 -1.51
C ASP A 55 -1.42 3.05 -2.98
N ILE A 56 -1.23 4.29 -3.45
CA ILE A 56 -0.81 4.58 -4.83
C ILE A 56 0.56 3.96 -5.13
N MET A 57 1.52 4.08 -4.21
CA MET A 57 2.84 3.46 -4.34
C MET A 57 2.74 1.92 -4.40
N THR A 58 1.87 1.33 -3.57
CA THR A 58 1.60 -0.11 -3.65
C THR A 58 0.97 -0.49 -4.99
N VAL A 59 0.01 0.29 -5.51
CA VAL A 59 -0.59 0.03 -6.82
C VAL A 59 0.46 0.06 -7.93
N GLN A 60 1.38 1.03 -7.93
CA GLN A 60 2.49 1.06 -8.89
C GLN A 60 3.36 -0.19 -8.81
N HIS A 61 3.69 -0.64 -7.60
CA HIS A 61 4.50 -1.82 -7.41
C HIS A 61 3.81 -3.10 -7.92
N VAL A 62 2.53 -3.30 -7.59
CA VAL A 62 1.78 -4.48 -8.04
C VAL A 62 1.49 -4.46 -9.53
N THR A 63 1.36 -3.27 -10.12
CA THR A 63 1.19 -3.12 -11.58
C THR A 63 2.41 -3.67 -12.30
N ARG A 64 3.61 -3.31 -11.83
CA ARG A 64 4.87 -3.84 -12.38
C ARG A 64 4.98 -5.37 -12.25
N MET A 65 4.68 -5.92 -11.07
CA MET A 65 4.68 -7.38 -10.89
C MET A 65 3.65 -8.07 -11.81
N ALA A 66 2.50 -7.45 -12.04
CA ALA A 66 1.50 -8.00 -12.96
C ALA A 66 1.96 -7.93 -14.43
N GLU A 67 2.67 -6.86 -14.83
CA GLU A 67 3.32 -6.73 -16.15
C GLU A 67 4.42 -7.78 -16.36
N GLU A 68 5.11 -8.18 -15.29
CA GLU A 68 6.07 -9.30 -15.28
C GLU A 68 5.38 -10.68 -15.34
N GLY A 69 4.04 -10.72 -15.46
CA GLY A 69 3.25 -11.94 -15.63
C GLY A 69 2.82 -12.60 -14.32
N MET A 70 3.03 -11.96 -13.16
CA MET A 70 2.60 -12.53 -11.89
C MET A 70 1.08 -12.45 -11.73
N THR A 71 0.50 -13.50 -11.13
CA THR A 71 -0.92 -13.52 -10.79
C THR A 71 -1.22 -12.66 -9.56
N LEU A 72 -2.45 -12.17 -9.42
CA LEU A 72 -2.86 -11.40 -8.23
C LEU A 72 -2.71 -12.17 -6.92
N ILE A 73 -2.86 -13.51 -6.96
CA ILE A 73 -2.66 -14.38 -5.80
C ILE A 73 -1.18 -14.38 -5.38
N ALA A 74 -0.27 -14.54 -6.35
CA ALA A 74 1.17 -14.50 -6.09
C ALA A 74 1.59 -13.13 -5.56
N ILE A 75 1.12 -12.05 -6.20
CA ILE A 75 1.37 -10.68 -5.78
C ILE A 75 0.91 -10.44 -4.34
N ARG A 76 -0.32 -10.83 -3.98
CA ARG A 76 -0.82 -10.68 -2.61
C ARG A 76 0.11 -11.39 -1.61
N ARG A 77 0.54 -12.60 -1.93
CA ARG A 77 1.44 -13.37 -1.07
C ARG A 77 2.81 -12.71 -0.92
N ILE A 78 3.36 -12.13 -1.98
CA ILE A 78 4.61 -11.36 -1.92
C ILE A 78 4.44 -10.16 -0.99
N LEU A 79 3.37 -9.39 -1.14
CA LEU A 79 3.12 -8.23 -0.28
C LEU A 79 2.94 -8.61 1.20
N GLU A 80 2.30 -9.74 1.50
CA GLU A 80 2.23 -10.29 2.86
C GLU A 80 3.63 -10.59 3.41
N LEU A 81 4.45 -11.29 2.64
CA LEU A 81 5.82 -11.65 3.03
C LEU A 81 6.72 -10.42 3.21
N GLU A 82 6.58 -9.41 2.35
CA GLU A 82 7.31 -8.14 2.48
C GLU A 82 6.94 -7.40 3.77
N ARG A 83 5.65 -7.42 4.16
CA ARG A 83 5.19 -6.86 5.43
C ARG A 83 5.75 -7.62 6.63
N GLU A 84 5.67 -8.95 6.63
CA GLU A 84 6.24 -9.80 7.68
C GLU A 84 7.75 -9.56 7.81
N LEU A 85 8.48 -9.49 6.69
CA LEU A 85 9.91 -9.21 6.66
C LEU A 85 10.23 -7.81 7.19
N ALA A 86 9.43 -6.80 6.85
CA ALA A 86 9.61 -5.45 7.36
C ALA A 86 9.43 -5.39 8.89
N ALA A 87 8.41 -6.08 9.43
CA ALA A 87 8.16 -6.20 10.86
C ALA A 87 9.33 -6.90 11.58
N LEU A 88 9.75 -8.07 11.09
CA LEU A 88 10.89 -8.80 11.66
C LEU A 88 12.20 -7.98 11.63
N ARG A 89 12.44 -7.24 10.55
CA ARG A 89 13.61 -6.34 10.46
C ARG A 89 13.53 -5.19 11.46
N GLN A 90 12.34 -4.67 11.75
CA GLN A 90 12.15 -3.64 12.77
C GLN A 90 12.40 -4.20 14.17
N GLU A 91 11.82 -5.36 14.51
CA GLU A 91 12.07 -6.04 15.79
C GLU A 91 13.56 -6.34 16.00
N LEU A 92 14.26 -6.80 14.95
CA LEU A 92 15.70 -7.05 15.01
C LEU A 92 16.50 -5.76 15.24
N ARG A 93 16.12 -4.65 14.62
CA ARG A 93 16.76 -3.34 14.87
C ARG A 93 16.59 -2.91 16.32
N GLU A 94 15.38 -3.02 16.85
CA GLU A 94 15.08 -2.67 18.24
C GLU A 94 15.80 -3.58 19.24
N ALA A 95 15.86 -4.89 18.97
CA ALA A 95 16.61 -5.83 19.80
C ALA A 95 18.10 -5.52 19.82
N ARG A 96 18.69 -5.18 18.66
CA ARG A 96 20.10 -4.77 18.57
C ARG A 96 20.38 -3.46 19.30
N ALA A 97 19.47 -2.48 19.22
CA ALA A 97 19.60 -1.23 19.96
C ALA A 97 19.62 -1.48 21.48
N ARG A 98 18.71 -2.32 22.01
CA ARG A 98 18.68 -2.67 23.44
C ARG A 98 19.94 -3.37 23.93
N LEU A 99 20.52 -4.24 23.11
CA LEU A 99 21.77 -4.94 23.44
C LEU A 99 22.97 -3.98 23.44
N GLY A 100 23.04 -3.06 22.48
CA GLY A 100 24.11 -2.05 22.42
C GLY A 100 24.00 -0.93 23.48
N GLU A 101 22.83 -0.72 24.06
CA GLU A 101 22.63 0.18 25.22
C GLU A 101 23.05 -0.46 26.55
N SER A 102 23.26 -1.78 26.58
CA SER A 102 23.64 -2.54 27.78
C SER A 102 25.16 -2.80 27.90
N GLU A 103 25.95 -2.27 26.96
CA GLU A 103 27.43 -2.24 26.98
C GLU A 103 27.95 -0.84 27.35
#